data_AF-A0A1W1XPD6-F1
#
_entry.id   AF-A0A1W1XPD6-F1
#
_cell.length_a   1.000
_cell.length_b   1.000
_cell.length_c   1.000
_cell.angle_alpha   90.00
_cell.angle_beta   90.00
_cell.angle_gamma   90.00
#
_symmetry.space_group_name_H-M   'P 1'
#
loop_
_entity.id
_entity.type
_entity.pdbx_description
1 polymer ?
#
loop_
_entity_poly.entity_id
_entity_poly.type
_entity_poly.pdbx_seq_one_letter_code
_entity_poly.pdbx_strand_id
1 'polypeptide(L)'
;MRTSRQLGKFDRYALLAGLGLLLAFALWWWSNGSAHAVRGPTHLQLGGDGRVYVGLEQELVVFNQNGVQQERIPLSRFGVDMLVGDFLIDKQRRIILRRPVGDGPPGKGLRVYMRKNGKGIDEVPEGDTALQRCPLQGGTCEPFAPAFRSTRTFKLWLDEKRNALFLADTAQHRLLRLSRDGELQARSEYGYRFPNTVQIGHDGLLYVANTDFHRISAVSPEQADFGTVRDERFLSDSELDRRSDFPAAAAEAADGTLWVIDDDHHMANGKLLMLPANGTAQTLEIEQPSGADPTALLAIGKRMLVVDPGRLEVRQYDLNGKILAPFGDAAFRSGLESQFLQKRVMRALSYFAVALLLALGAALIALNILQRREQQAA
;
A
#
# COMPACT_ATOMS: atom_id res chain seq x y z
N MET A 1 51.96 41.77 3.47
CA MET A 1 50.70 42.40 3.02
C MET A 1 49.83 41.33 2.39
N ARG A 2 48.69 40.99 3.00
CA ARG A 2 47.69 40.07 2.43
C ARG A 2 47.00 40.78 1.27
N THR A 3 47.30 40.40 0.04
CA THR A 3 46.56 40.82 -1.15
C THR A 3 45.17 40.18 -1.11
N SER A 4 44.16 40.95 -0.73
CA SER A 4 42.76 40.55 -0.91
C SER A 4 42.49 40.47 -2.42
N ARG A 5 42.50 39.27 -2.99
CA ARG A 5 41.98 39.03 -4.34
C ARG A 5 40.53 39.50 -4.36
N GLN A 6 40.25 40.65 -4.98
CA GLN A 6 38.87 41.04 -5.24
C GLN A 6 38.31 40.06 -6.26
N LEU A 7 37.23 39.37 -5.89
CA LEU A 7 36.51 38.49 -6.81
C LEU A 7 36.04 39.28 -8.03
N GLY A 8 36.32 38.75 -9.22
CA GLY A 8 35.83 39.29 -10.47
C GLY A 8 34.30 39.28 -10.51
N LYS A 9 33.72 40.13 -11.36
CA LYS A 9 32.25 40.25 -11.51
C LYS A 9 31.60 38.88 -11.83
N PHE A 10 32.25 38.07 -12.66
CA PHE A 10 31.83 36.70 -12.98
C PHE A 10 31.89 35.75 -11.79
N ASP A 11 32.94 35.82 -10.96
CA ASP A 11 33.05 34.95 -9.78
C ASP A 11 31.96 35.26 -8.74
N ARG A 12 31.54 36.53 -8.61
CA ARG A 12 30.41 36.92 -7.75
C ARG A 12 29.09 36.36 -8.25
N TYR A 13 28.84 36.41 -9.56
CA TYR A 13 27.63 35.81 -10.14
C TYR A 13 27.65 34.28 -10.04
N ALA A 14 28.79 33.64 -10.24
CA ALA A 14 28.95 32.20 -10.07
C ALA A 14 28.71 31.76 -8.62
N LEU A 15 29.22 32.51 -7.64
CA LEU A 15 28.94 32.27 -6.21
C LEU A 15 27.46 32.43 -5.86
N LEU A 16 26.81 33.49 -6.34
CA LEU A 16 25.38 33.72 -6.10
C LEU A 16 24.52 32.62 -6.73
N ALA A 17 24.83 32.20 -7.95
CA ALA A 17 24.13 31.11 -8.62
C ALA A 17 24.39 29.76 -7.93
N GLY A 18 25.61 29.52 -7.44
CA GLY A 18 25.93 28.35 -6.63
C GLY A 18 25.17 28.30 -5.30
N LEU A 19 25.07 29.43 -4.59
CA LEU A 19 24.25 29.55 -3.39
C LEU A 19 22.76 29.31 -3.70
N GLY A 20 22.27 29.88 -4.81
CA GLY A 20 20.91 29.66 -5.29
C GLY A 20 20.63 28.19 -5.58
N LEU A 21 21.56 27.46 -6.20
CA LEU A 21 21.44 26.02 -6.43
C LEU A 21 21.33 25.24 -5.12
N LEU A 22 22.14 25.57 -4.11
CA LEU A 22 22.09 24.91 -2.81
C LEU A 22 20.74 25.16 -2.11
N LEU A 23 20.22 26.39 -2.15
CA LEU A 23 18.92 26.73 -1.58
C LEU A 23 17.78 26.03 -2.33
N ALA A 24 17.82 26.01 -3.66
CA ALA A 24 16.84 25.33 -4.48
C ALA A 24 16.86 23.80 -4.23
N PHE A 25 18.05 23.22 -4.06
CA PHE A 25 18.19 21.81 -3.69
C PHE A 25 17.63 21.53 -2.29
N ALA A 26 17.94 22.37 -1.30
CA ALA A 26 17.40 22.22 0.04
C ALA A 26 15.87 22.33 0.06
N LEU A 27 15.31 23.30 -0.69
CA LEU A 27 13.86 23.47 -0.86
C LEU A 27 13.23 22.24 -1.54
N TRP A 28 13.84 21.74 -2.61
CA TRP A 28 13.40 20.51 -3.28
C TRP A 28 13.41 19.33 -2.32
N TRP A 29 14.52 19.09 -1.63
CA TRP A 29 14.67 17.96 -0.69
C TRP A 29 13.61 18.02 0.40
N TRP A 30 13.43 19.19 1.03
CA TRP A 30 12.46 19.38 2.10
C TRP A 30 11.01 19.24 1.62
N SER A 31 10.63 19.91 0.52
CA SER A 31 9.26 19.87 0.01
C SER A 31 8.90 18.50 -0.57
N ASN A 32 9.83 17.83 -1.27
CA ASN A 32 9.64 16.47 -1.76
C ASN A 32 9.49 15.49 -0.59
N GLY A 33 10.37 15.56 0.41
CA GLY A 33 10.27 14.73 1.61
C GLY A 33 8.96 14.94 2.37
N SER A 34 8.53 16.20 2.53
CA SER A 34 7.26 16.55 3.17
C SER A 34 6.05 16.03 2.38
N ALA A 35 6.08 16.06 1.05
CA ALA A 35 5.02 15.52 0.22
C ALA A 35 4.90 13.98 0.34
N HIS A 36 6.02 13.27 0.50
CA HIS A 36 6.05 11.82 0.69
C HIS A 36 5.67 11.38 2.11
N ALA A 37 5.86 12.25 3.10
CA ALA A 37 5.43 12.01 4.47
C ALA A 37 3.90 12.03 4.62
N VAL A 38 3.18 12.69 3.71
CA VAL A 38 1.71 12.68 3.73
C VAL A 38 1.17 11.44 3.05
N ARG A 39 0.80 10.45 3.87
CA ARG A 39 0.20 9.18 3.43
C ARG A 39 -1.30 9.15 3.70
N GLY A 40 -2.04 8.64 2.72
CA GLY A 40 -3.47 8.44 2.85
C GLY A 40 -3.83 7.15 3.59
N PRO A 41 -5.13 6.85 3.70
CA PRO A 41 -5.60 5.51 4.02
C PRO A 41 -4.98 4.49 3.07
N THR A 42 -4.68 3.30 3.60
CA THR A 42 -4.01 2.22 2.83
C THR A 42 -4.66 0.85 3.03
N HIS A 43 -5.44 0.69 4.09
CA HIS A 43 -6.04 -0.59 4.46
C HIS A 43 -7.51 -0.40 4.84
N LEU A 44 -8.31 -1.40 4.51
CA LEU A 44 -9.70 -1.55 4.94
C LEU A 44 -9.89 -2.94 5.50
N GLN A 45 -10.53 -3.02 6.66
CA GLN A 45 -10.94 -4.30 7.23
C GLN A 45 -12.32 -4.20 7.86
N LEU A 46 -13.18 -5.17 7.58
CA LEU A 46 -14.37 -5.41 8.39
C LEU A 46 -13.96 -6.29 9.57
N GLY A 47 -13.98 -5.74 10.78
CA GLY A 47 -13.66 -6.50 11.98
C GLY A 47 -14.72 -7.56 12.28
N GLY A 48 -14.33 -8.61 13.01
CA GLY A 48 -15.26 -9.62 13.51
C GLY A 48 -16.36 -9.03 14.43
N ASP A 49 -16.12 -7.84 14.97
CA ASP A 49 -17.08 -7.05 15.75
C ASP A 49 -18.05 -6.21 14.90
N GLY A 50 -18.01 -6.34 13.57
CA GLY A 50 -18.90 -5.70 12.62
C GLY A 50 -18.59 -4.24 12.29
N ARG A 51 -17.45 -3.71 12.77
CA ARG A 51 -16.99 -2.34 12.47
C ARG A 51 -16.03 -2.30 11.30
N VAL A 52 -15.94 -1.13 10.67
CA VAL A 52 -14.99 -0.86 9.58
C VAL A 52 -13.76 -0.19 10.16
N TYR A 53 -12.60 -0.76 9.90
CA TYR A 53 -11.30 -0.24 10.31
C TYR A 53 -10.59 0.30 9.07
N VAL A 54 -10.27 1.59 9.09
CA VAL A 54 -9.46 2.25 8.06
C VAL A 54 -8.06 2.44 8.62
N GLY A 55 -7.07 1.83 7.98
CA GLY A 55 -5.66 1.98 8.36
C GLY A 55 -5.05 3.25 7.76
N LEU A 56 -4.66 4.18 8.63
CA LEU A 56 -3.79 5.31 8.32
C LEU A 56 -2.34 4.95 8.71
N GLU A 57 -1.39 5.86 8.45
CA GLU A 57 0.03 5.58 8.67
C GLU A 57 0.36 5.19 10.13
N GLN A 58 -0.21 5.89 11.10
CA GLN A 58 0.12 5.74 12.53
C GLN A 58 -1.09 5.39 13.41
N GLU A 59 -2.28 5.22 12.82
CA GLU A 59 -3.50 4.95 13.56
C GLU A 59 -4.49 4.13 12.75
N LEU A 60 -5.41 3.47 13.45
CA LEU A 60 -6.63 2.91 12.90
C LEU A 60 -7.79 3.84 13.23
N VAL A 61 -8.56 4.22 12.22
CA VAL A 61 -9.82 4.95 12.41
C VAL A 61 -10.97 3.96 12.29
N VAL A 62 -11.78 3.88 13.33
CA VAL A 62 -12.85 2.89 13.47
C VAL A 62 -14.18 3.56 13.18
N PHE A 63 -14.98 2.94 12.30
CA PHE A 63 -16.30 3.40 11.92
C PHE A 63 -17.34 2.32 12.17
N ASN A 64 -18.59 2.73 12.37
CA ASN A 64 -19.69 1.82 12.09
C ASN A 64 -19.79 1.59 10.56
N GLN A 65 -20.60 0.62 10.14
CA GLN A 65 -20.73 0.32 8.71
C GLN A 65 -21.28 1.48 7.88
N ASN A 66 -21.98 2.45 8.49
CA ASN A 66 -22.53 3.63 7.83
C ASN A 66 -21.51 4.79 7.71
N GLY A 67 -20.27 4.61 8.15
CA GLY A 67 -19.22 5.61 8.03
C GLY A 67 -19.23 6.68 9.12
N VAL A 68 -19.92 6.47 10.24
CA VAL A 68 -19.79 7.36 11.42
C VAL A 68 -18.57 6.92 12.23
N GLN A 69 -17.63 7.84 12.46
CA GLN A 69 -16.42 7.54 13.23
C GLN A 69 -16.79 7.26 14.68
N GLN A 70 -16.18 6.22 15.27
CA GLN A 70 -16.41 5.78 16.64
C GLN A 70 -15.17 5.90 17.51
N GLU A 71 -14.00 5.59 16.96
CA GLU A 71 -12.75 5.52 17.72
C GLU A 71 -11.55 5.82 16.81
N ARG A 72 -10.47 6.32 17.41
CA ARG A 72 -9.14 6.38 16.80
C ARG A 72 -8.16 5.65 17.70
N ILE A 73 -7.42 4.71 17.12
CA ILE A 73 -6.53 3.80 17.84
C ILE A 73 -5.11 4.02 17.33
N PRO A 74 -4.23 4.70 18.09
CA PRO A 74 -2.85 4.88 17.68
C PRO A 74 -2.12 3.53 17.66
N LEU A 75 -1.34 3.26 16.62
CA LEU A 75 -0.60 2.00 16.46
C LEU A 75 0.50 1.85 17.52
N SER A 76 1.00 2.97 18.06
CA SER A 76 1.96 2.98 19.18
C SER A 76 1.43 2.26 20.42
N ARG A 77 0.10 2.13 20.56
CA ARG A 77 -0.55 1.27 21.58
C ARG A 77 -0.08 -0.19 21.50
N PHE A 78 0.33 -0.65 20.32
CA PHE A 78 0.81 -2.01 20.04
C PHE A 78 2.33 -2.07 19.81
N GLY A 79 3.03 -0.98 20.14
CA GLY A 79 4.46 -0.81 19.86
C GLY A 79 4.80 -0.62 18.37
N VAL A 80 3.80 -0.43 17.51
CA VAL A 80 3.98 -0.35 16.04
C VAL A 80 3.93 1.10 15.59
N ASP A 81 4.95 1.54 14.85
CA ASP A 81 5.00 2.91 14.32
C ASP A 81 4.27 3.06 12.98
N MET A 82 4.16 1.97 12.22
CA MET A 82 3.54 1.95 10.89
C MET A 82 2.96 0.57 10.56
N LEU A 83 1.80 0.56 9.91
CA LEU A 83 1.23 -0.68 9.35
C LEU A 83 2.12 -1.21 8.21
N VAL A 84 2.50 -2.48 8.33
CA VAL A 84 3.21 -3.23 7.29
C VAL A 84 2.51 -4.57 7.12
N GLY A 85 2.19 -4.92 5.87
CA GLY A 85 1.35 -6.08 5.59
C GLY A 85 -0.10 -5.78 5.91
N ASP A 86 -0.80 -6.74 6.52
CA ASP A 86 -2.23 -6.65 6.80
C ASP A 86 -2.53 -6.72 8.29
N PHE A 87 -3.78 -6.49 8.66
CA PHE A 87 -4.25 -6.71 10.03
C PHE A 87 -5.65 -7.32 10.05
N LEU A 88 -5.96 -8.02 11.14
CA LEU A 88 -7.30 -8.55 11.40
C LEU A 88 -7.79 -8.14 12.77
N ILE A 89 -9.09 -7.88 12.89
CA ILE A 89 -9.77 -7.71 14.17
C ILE A 89 -10.72 -8.88 14.38
N ASP A 90 -10.58 -9.60 15.49
CA ASP A 90 -11.49 -10.69 15.85
C ASP A 90 -12.75 -10.18 16.60
N LYS A 91 -13.70 -11.08 16.84
CA LYS A 91 -14.94 -10.79 17.61
C LYS A 91 -14.68 -10.36 19.05
N GLN A 92 -13.55 -10.74 19.62
CA GLN A 92 -13.13 -10.38 20.98
C GLN A 92 -12.41 -9.03 21.01
N ARG A 93 -12.41 -8.27 19.91
CA ARG A 93 -11.71 -6.99 19.79
C ARG A 93 -10.21 -7.13 20.05
N ARG A 94 -9.60 -8.20 19.56
CA ARG A 94 -8.14 -8.34 19.49
C ARG A 94 -7.69 -8.11 18.06
N ILE A 95 -6.58 -7.37 17.92
CA ILE A 95 -5.93 -7.15 16.64
C ILE A 95 -4.79 -8.15 16.45
N ILE A 96 -4.71 -8.74 15.27
CA ILE A 96 -3.53 -9.45 14.77
C ILE A 96 -2.86 -8.54 13.76
N LEU A 97 -1.59 -8.21 13.99
CA LEU A 97 -0.80 -7.36 13.10
C LEU A 97 0.68 -7.74 13.17
N ARG A 98 1.49 -7.19 12.27
CA ARG A 98 2.94 -7.35 12.31
C ARG A 98 3.53 -6.80 13.60
N ARG A 99 4.41 -7.57 14.23
CA ARG A 99 5.24 -7.12 15.35
C ARG A 99 6.29 -6.12 14.85
N PRO A 100 6.72 -5.16 15.68
CA PRO A 100 7.90 -4.35 15.39
C PRO A 100 9.12 -5.28 15.30
N VAL A 101 9.70 -5.37 14.10
CA VAL A 101 10.98 -6.03 13.91
C VAL A 101 12.02 -4.98 14.18
N GLY A 102 12.91 -5.19 15.16
CA GLY A 102 13.98 -4.25 15.46
C GLY A 102 14.73 -3.94 14.17
N ASP A 103 14.70 -2.67 13.77
CA ASP A 103 15.41 -2.25 12.58
C ASP A 103 16.89 -2.54 12.82
N GLY A 104 17.43 -3.48 12.03
CA GLY A 104 18.88 -3.55 11.85
C GLY A 104 19.43 -2.20 11.36
N PRO A 105 20.75 -2.09 11.14
CA PRO A 105 21.42 -0.81 10.93
C PRO A 105 20.73 0.11 9.90
N PRO A 106 20.81 1.45 10.09
CA PRO A 106 20.02 2.42 9.34
C PRO A 106 20.16 2.21 7.83
N GLY A 107 19.03 2.03 7.13
CA GLY A 107 18.98 1.81 5.68
C GLY A 107 18.09 0.66 5.20
N LYS A 108 17.58 -0.20 6.10
CA LYS A 108 16.60 -1.26 5.72
C LYS A 108 15.22 -0.70 5.33
N GLY A 109 14.76 0.38 5.96
CA GLY A 109 13.45 1.01 5.68
C GLY A 109 13.30 1.47 4.22
N LEU A 110 14.37 1.97 3.60
CA LEU A 110 14.38 2.36 2.18
C LEU A 110 14.30 1.14 1.23
N ARG A 111 14.74 -0.04 1.68
CA ARG A 111 14.76 -1.26 0.86
C ARG A 111 13.45 -2.06 0.91
N VAL A 112 12.73 -2.01 2.05
CA VAL A 112 11.34 -2.46 2.16
C VAL A 112 10.44 -1.61 1.25
N TYR A 113 10.72 -0.30 1.17
CA TYR A 113 10.06 0.64 0.26
C TYR A 113 10.40 0.40 -1.23
N MET A 114 11.62 -0.05 -1.56
CA MET A 114 12.10 -0.22 -2.95
C MET A 114 11.82 -1.60 -3.59
N ARG A 115 11.01 -2.49 -2.99
CA ARG A 115 10.58 -3.78 -3.59
C ARG A 115 11.72 -4.63 -4.23
N LYS A 116 12.98 -4.54 -3.76
CA LYS A 116 14.09 -5.35 -4.29
C LYS A 116 13.98 -6.81 -3.83
N ASN A 117 14.14 -7.74 -4.77
CA ASN A 117 14.10 -9.20 -4.63
C ASN A 117 14.76 -9.69 -3.33
N GLY A 118 13.95 -10.31 -2.47
CA GLY A 118 14.35 -10.82 -1.16
C GLY A 118 15.07 -12.16 -1.26
N LYS A 119 16.39 -12.15 -1.47
CA LYS A 119 17.23 -13.31 -1.14
C LYS A 119 17.37 -13.41 0.39
N GLY A 120 16.50 -14.17 1.06
CA GLY A 120 16.74 -14.76 2.39
C GLY A 120 16.88 -13.84 3.61
N ILE A 121 16.41 -12.58 3.55
CA ILE A 121 16.60 -11.56 4.60
C ILE A 121 15.31 -10.85 5.01
N ASP A 122 14.17 -11.36 4.55
CA ASP A 122 12.85 -10.80 4.79
C ASP A 122 12.06 -11.60 5.83
N GLU A 123 12.72 -12.49 6.57
CA GLU A 123 12.15 -13.21 7.70
C GLU A 123 12.82 -12.77 9.01
N VAL A 124 12.05 -12.76 10.11
CA VAL A 124 12.63 -12.66 11.47
C VAL A 124 13.50 -13.89 11.76
N PRO A 125 14.46 -13.82 12.71
CA PRO A 125 15.27 -14.98 13.10
C PRO A 125 14.44 -16.21 13.49
N GLU A 126 15.08 -17.37 13.48
CA GLU A 126 14.42 -18.61 13.89
C GLU A 126 14.14 -18.58 15.39
N GLY A 127 12.92 -18.97 15.78
CA GLY A 127 12.41 -18.82 17.15
C GLY A 127 11.67 -17.51 17.43
N ASP A 128 11.76 -16.51 16.54
CA ASP A 128 10.95 -15.29 16.61
C ASP A 128 9.66 -15.41 15.77
N THR A 129 8.66 -14.58 16.12
CA THR A 129 7.39 -14.48 15.40
C THR A 129 7.24 -13.11 14.73
N ALA A 130 6.76 -13.09 13.49
CA ALA A 130 6.53 -11.83 12.79
C ALA A 130 5.18 -11.19 13.11
N LEU A 131 4.22 -11.95 13.66
CA LEU A 131 2.92 -11.45 14.07
C LEU A 131 2.81 -11.39 15.59
N GLN A 132 1.92 -10.51 16.04
CA GLN A 132 1.47 -10.40 17.42
C GLN A 132 -0.04 -10.25 17.48
N ARG A 133 -0.63 -10.68 18.59
CA ARG A 133 -2.06 -10.52 18.92
C ARG A 133 -2.17 -9.59 20.13
N CYS A 134 -2.94 -8.51 20.00
CA CYS A 134 -3.06 -7.49 21.04
C CYS A 134 -4.53 -7.18 21.34
N PRO A 135 -4.93 -6.95 22.60
CA PRO A 135 -6.25 -6.37 22.91
C PRO A 135 -6.37 -4.95 22.36
N LEU A 136 -7.45 -4.62 21.64
CA LEU A 136 -7.63 -3.26 21.07
C LEU A 136 -7.71 -2.17 22.15
N GLN A 137 -8.23 -2.52 23.32
CA GLN A 137 -8.41 -1.61 24.46
C GLN A 137 -7.09 -1.26 25.18
N GLY A 138 -5.98 -1.89 24.76
CA GLY A 138 -4.69 -1.81 25.44
C GLY A 138 -4.42 -3.04 26.31
N GLY A 139 -3.15 -3.31 26.55
CA GLY A 139 -2.68 -4.49 27.27
C GLY A 139 -1.42 -5.07 26.64
N THR A 140 -1.00 -6.23 27.13
CA THR A 140 0.18 -6.93 26.63
C THR A 140 -0.14 -7.59 25.28
N CYS A 141 0.71 -7.34 24.29
CA CYS A 141 0.71 -8.06 23.02
C CYS A 141 1.42 -9.40 23.16
N GLU A 142 0.87 -10.45 22.58
CA GLU A 142 1.43 -11.80 22.60
C GLU A 142 1.95 -12.20 21.22
N PRO A 143 3.08 -12.93 21.12
CA PRO A 143 3.52 -13.58 19.89
C PRO A 143 2.40 -14.39 19.25
N PHE A 144 2.27 -14.33 17.93
CA PHE A 144 1.24 -15.04 17.19
C PHE A 144 1.82 -15.70 15.94
N ALA A 145 1.28 -16.87 15.57
CA ALA A 145 1.61 -17.60 14.36
C ALA A 145 3.12 -17.87 14.18
N PRO A 146 3.75 -18.72 15.00
CA PRO A 146 5.20 -18.92 14.98
C PRO A 146 5.74 -19.50 13.65
N ALA A 147 4.88 -20.16 12.87
CA ALA A 147 5.22 -20.61 11.52
C ALA A 147 5.34 -19.49 10.47
N PHE A 148 4.85 -18.27 10.78
CA PHE A 148 4.94 -17.12 9.90
C PHE A 148 6.01 -16.14 10.37
N ARG A 149 7.04 -15.95 9.53
CA ARG A 149 8.22 -15.16 9.86
C ARG A 149 8.47 -13.99 8.91
N SER A 150 7.69 -13.84 7.85
CA SER A 150 7.89 -12.77 6.88
C SER A 150 7.65 -11.39 7.49
N THR A 151 8.57 -10.47 7.19
CA THR A 151 8.63 -9.10 7.73
C THR A 151 8.09 -8.06 6.76
N ARG A 152 7.68 -8.48 5.57
CA ARG A 152 7.15 -7.61 4.50
C ARG A 152 5.68 -7.95 4.22
N THR A 153 5.20 -7.60 3.03
CA THR A 153 3.80 -7.73 2.61
C THR A 153 3.27 -9.14 2.83
N PHE A 154 2.11 -9.22 3.47
CA PHE A 154 1.28 -10.41 3.62
C PHE A 154 -0.18 -9.93 3.65
N LYS A 155 -1.12 -10.85 3.43
CA LYS A 155 -2.57 -10.61 3.59
C LYS A 155 -3.19 -11.65 4.50
N LEU A 156 -4.21 -11.27 5.24
CA LEU A 156 -4.84 -12.11 6.25
C LEU A 156 -6.35 -12.20 6.02
N TRP A 157 -6.92 -13.36 6.30
CA TRP A 157 -8.37 -13.55 6.34
C TRP A 157 -8.78 -14.52 7.44
N LEU A 158 -9.76 -14.13 8.23
CA LEU A 158 -10.34 -14.98 9.27
C LEU A 158 -11.67 -15.54 8.77
N ASP A 159 -11.71 -16.85 8.53
CA ASP A 159 -12.97 -17.55 8.28
C ASP A 159 -13.54 -18.07 9.60
N GLU A 160 -14.53 -17.32 10.09
CA GLU A 160 -15.25 -17.64 11.32
C GLU A 160 -15.92 -19.01 11.28
N LYS A 161 -16.44 -19.43 10.12
CA LYS A 161 -17.17 -20.69 9.95
C LYS A 161 -16.24 -21.89 10.04
N ARG A 162 -15.07 -21.80 9.40
CA ARG A 162 -14.04 -22.85 9.41
C ARG A 162 -13.12 -22.82 10.61
N ASN A 163 -13.25 -21.81 11.48
CA ASN A 163 -12.37 -21.60 12.62
C ASN A 163 -10.88 -21.53 12.20
N ALA A 164 -10.62 -20.91 11.05
CA ALA A 164 -9.31 -20.90 10.40
C ALA A 164 -8.90 -19.48 9.99
N LEU A 165 -7.60 -19.21 10.07
CA LEU A 165 -6.98 -18.01 9.54
C LEU A 165 -6.18 -18.40 8.30
N PHE A 166 -6.42 -17.70 7.19
CA PHE A 166 -5.68 -17.84 5.95
C PHE A 166 -4.72 -16.68 5.80
N LEU A 167 -3.52 -16.98 5.32
CA LEU A 167 -2.46 -16.02 5.13
C LEU A 167 -1.86 -16.19 3.73
N ALA A 168 -1.79 -15.10 2.98
CA ALA A 168 -0.93 -15.01 1.81
C ALA A 168 0.43 -14.45 2.23
N ASP A 169 1.46 -15.29 2.16
CA ASP A 169 2.83 -14.89 2.45
C ASP A 169 3.46 -14.43 1.13
N THR A 170 3.16 -13.18 0.77
CA THR A 170 3.51 -12.61 -0.54
C THR A 170 5.02 -12.71 -0.80
N ALA A 171 5.84 -12.49 0.22
CA ALA A 171 7.30 -12.53 0.12
C ALA A 171 7.87 -13.95 -0.06
N GLN A 172 7.19 -14.97 0.47
CA GLN A 172 7.64 -16.37 0.39
C GLN A 172 6.82 -17.19 -0.60
N HIS A 173 6.01 -16.55 -1.45
CA HIS A 173 5.34 -17.21 -2.58
C HIS A 173 4.46 -18.40 -2.17
N ARG A 174 3.82 -18.31 -1.00
CA ARG A 174 3.05 -19.42 -0.40
C ARG A 174 1.79 -18.94 0.29
N LEU A 175 0.86 -19.87 0.50
CA LEU A 175 -0.28 -19.69 1.39
C LEU A 175 -0.09 -20.50 2.66
N LEU A 176 -0.59 -19.99 3.79
CA LEU A 176 -0.67 -20.71 5.05
C LEU A 176 -2.12 -20.78 5.53
N ARG A 177 -2.49 -21.93 6.07
CA ARG A 177 -3.71 -22.13 6.86
C ARG A 177 -3.30 -22.32 8.31
N LEU A 178 -3.83 -21.46 9.17
CA LEU A 178 -3.55 -21.44 10.60
C LEU A 178 -4.86 -21.68 11.38
N SER A 179 -4.74 -22.23 12.60
CA SER A 179 -5.82 -22.17 13.57
C SER A 179 -6.05 -20.73 14.03
N ARG A 180 -7.16 -20.47 14.73
CA ARG A 180 -7.38 -19.16 15.38
C ARG A 180 -6.31 -18.78 16.40
N ASP A 181 -5.57 -19.75 16.91
CA ASP A 181 -4.49 -19.53 17.86
C ASP A 181 -3.12 -19.37 17.19
N GLY A 182 -3.08 -19.49 15.87
CA GLY A 182 -1.88 -19.26 15.05
C GLY A 182 -1.10 -20.53 14.75
N GLU A 183 -1.59 -21.69 15.17
CA GLU A 183 -0.94 -22.97 14.88
C GLU A 183 -1.05 -23.31 13.41
N LEU A 184 0.06 -23.72 12.79
CA LEU A 184 0.07 -24.11 11.40
C LEU A 184 -0.70 -25.42 11.18
N GLN A 185 -1.70 -25.37 10.31
CA GLN A 185 -2.52 -26.53 9.96
C GLN A 185 -2.20 -27.07 8.56
N ALA A 186 -1.90 -26.20 7.60
CA ALA A 186 -1.46 -26.57 6.26
C ALA A 186 -0.67 -25.46 5.56
N ARG A 187 0.10 -25.83 4.54
CA ARG A 187 0.82 -24.94 3.63
C ARG A 187 0.46 -25.32 2.20
N SER A 188 0.40 -24.35 1.31
CA SER A 188 0.21 -24.66 -0.11
C SER A 188 1.39 -25.45 -0.66
N GLU A 189 1.12 -26.58 -1.30
CA GLU A 189 2.12 -27.29 -2.13
C GLU A 189 2.22 -26.67 -3.54
N TYR A 190 1.13 -26.06 -4.01
CA TYR A 190 1.09 -25.34 -5.27
C TYR A 190 2.01 -24.11 -5.24
N GLY A 191 2.74 -23.87 -6.34
CA GLY A 191 3.59 -22.69 -6.49
C GLY A 191 2.74 -21.44 -6.75
N TYR A 192 2.70 -20.50 -5.81
CA TYR A 192 2.11 -19.18 -6.00
C TYR A 192 3.18 -18.17 -6.40
N ARG A 193 2.81 -17.04 -7.01
CA ARG A 193 3.79 -15.99 -7.32
C ARG A 193 3.30 -14.62 -6.89
N PHE A 194 3.92 -14.13 -5.81
CA PHE A 194 3.48 -12.96 -5.06
C PHE A 194 1.97 -13.01 -4.79
N PRO A 195 1.48 -14.06 -4.08
CA PRO A 195 0.07 -14.10 -3.74
C PRO A 195 -0.28 -12.87 -2.91
N ASN A 196 -1.20 -12.09 -3.43
CA ASN A 196 -1.89 -11.00 -2.76
C ASN A 196 -3.34 -11.44 -2.54
N THR A 197 -4.05 -10.81 -1.62
CA THR A 197 -5.42 -11.17 -1.20
C THR A 197 -5.59 -12.64 -0.79
N VAL A 198 -6.26 -12.86 0.32
CA VAL A 198 -6.83 -14.17 0.66
C VAL A 198 -8.22 -13.86 1.15
N GLN A 199 -9.25 -14.41 0.52
CA GLN A 199 -10.63 -14.20 0.97
C GLN A 199 -11.47 -15.41 0.62
N ILE A 200 -12.25 -15.92 1.59
CA ILE A 200 -13.25 -16.95 1.31
C ILE A 200 -14.42 -16.31 0.57
N GLY A 201 -14.73 -16.83 -0.61
CA GLY A 201 -15.90 -16.42 -1.36
C GLY A 201 -17.17 -17.16 -0.98
N HIS A 202 -18.30 -16.76 -1.59
CA HIS A 202 -19.61 -17.34 -1.31
C HIS A 202 -19.75 -18.80 -1.75
N ASP A 203 -18.99 -19.21 -2.78
CA ASP A 203 -18.83 -20.59 -3.22
C ASP A 203 -18.02 -21.45 -2.25
N GLY A 204 -17.44 -20.84 -1.22
CA GLY A 204 -16.64 -21.49 -0.21
C GLY A 204 -15.20 -21.76 -0.63
N LEU A 205 -14.74 -21.28 -1.79
CA LEU A 205 -13.33 -21.34 -2.21
C LEU A 205 -12.54 -20.15 -1.63
N LEU A 206 -11.22 -20.30 -1.53
CA LEU A 206 -10.30 -19.23 -1.17
C LEU A 206 -9.83 -18.51 -2.43
N TYR A 207 -10.22 -17.26 -2.61
CA TYR A 207 -9.75 -16.41 -3.69
C TYR A 207 -8.39 -15.79 -3.35
N VAL A 208 -7.48 -15.87 -4.31
CA VAL A 208 -6.11 -15.38 -4.21
C VAL A 208 -5.79 -14.57 -5.46
N ALA A 209 -5.39 -13.31 -5.29
CA ALA A 209 -4.80 -12.52 -6.36
C ALA A 209 -3.37 -13.04 -6.62
N ASN A 210 -3.22 -13.87 -7.63
CA ASN A 210 -1.96 -14.53 -7.94
C ASN A 210 -1.17 -13.65 -8.92
N THR A 211 -0.66 -12.54 -8.40
CA THR A 211 -0.26 -11.34 -9.15
C THR A 211 0.68 -11.61 -10.31
N ASP A 212 1.79 -12.31 -10.08
CA ASP A 212 2.79 -12.59 -11.12
C ASP A 212 2.42 -13.81 -11.98
N PHE A 213 1.29 -14.45 -11.70
CA PHE A 213 0.60 -15.37 -12.60
C PHE A 213 -0.60 -14.72 -13.29
N HIS A 214 -0.78 -13.40 -13.15
CA HIS A 214 -1.70 -12.58 -13.93
C HIS A 214 -3.17 -13.05 -13.87
N ARG A 215 -3.60 -13.53 -12.70
CA ARG A 215 -4.94 -14.10 -12.52
C ARG A 215 -5.39 -14.08 -11.07
N ILE A 216 -6.70 -14.25 -10.87
CA ILE A 216 -7.25 -14.65 -9.57
C ILE A 216 -7.38 -16.18 -9.56
N SER A 217 -6.79 -16.83 -8.57
CA SER A 217 -6.92 -18.28 -8.34
C SER A 217 -7.97 -18.52 -7.25
N ALA A 218 -8.98 -19.35 -7.54
CA ALA A 218 -9.91 -19.85 -6.54
C ALA A 218 -9.45 -21.26 -6.12
N VAL A 219 -9.06 -21.42 -4.86
CA VAL A 219 -8.33 -22.61 -4.37
C VAL A 219 -9.02 -23.26 -3.19
N SER A 220 -8.68 -24.52 -2.91
CA SER A 220 -9.23 -25.22 -1.74
C SER A 220 -8.79 -24.54 -0.44
N PRO A 221 -9.73 -24.18 0.46
CA PRO A 221 -9.40 -23.74 1.82
C PRO A 221 -9.25 -24.90 2.81
N GLU A 222 -9.53 -26.14 2.40
CA GLU A 222 -9.59 -27.30 3.28
C GLU A 222 -8.19 -27.82 3.58
N GLN A 223 -7.98 -28.38 4.78
CA GLN A 223 -6.64 -28.75 5.24
C GLN A 223 -5.96 -29.82 4.38
N ALA A 224 -6.73 -30.79 3.88
CA ALA A 224 -6.20 -31.97 3.19
C ALA A 224 -5.58 -31.66 1.82
N ASP A 225 -6.04 -30.59 1.16
CA ASP A 225 -5.66 -30.20 -0.19
C ASP A 225 -5.45 -28.68 -0.30
N PHE A 226 -5.09 -28.06 0.82
CA PHE A 226 -5.03 -26.61 0.99
C PHE A 226 -4.20 -25.93 -0.12
N GLY A 227 -4.79 -24.90 -0.75
CA GLY A 227 -4.13 -24.14 -1.79
C GLY A 227 -4.05 -24.86 -3.14
N THR A 228 -4.73 -25.99 -3.32
CA THR A 228 -4.92 -26.59 -4.65
C THR A 228 -5.89 -25.76 -5.48
N VAL A 229 -5.48 -25.36 -6.69
CA VAL A 229 -6.32 -24.58 -7.60
C VAL A 229 -7.54 -25.39 -8.04
N ARG A 230 -8.72 -24.79 -7.90
CA ARG A 230 -10.01 -25.36 -8.32
C ARG A 230 -10.56 -24.65 -9.54
N ASP A 231 -10.33 -23.35 -9.63
CA ASP A 231 -10.73 -22.50 -10.74
C ASP A 231 -9.76 -21.30 -10.88
N GLU A 232 -9.73 -20.71 -12.07
CA GLU A 232 -8.87 -19.56 -12.40
C GLU A 232 -9.68 -18.52 -13.17
N ARG A 233 -9.56 -17.27 -12.75
CA ARG A 233 -10.20 -16.12 -13.39
C ARG A 233 -9.15 -15.17 -13.92
N PHE A 234 -9.19 -14.94 -15.22
CA PHE A 234 -8.33 -13.98 -15.90
C PHE A 234 -9.06 -12.63 -16.01
N LEU A 235 -8.31 -11.53 -15.94
CA LEU A 235 -8.91 -10.20 -16.02
C LEU A 235 -9.13 -9.79 -17.49
N SER A 236 -8.24 -10.24 -18.37
CA SER A 236 -8.35 -10.08 -19.82
C SER A 236 -8.62 -11.41 -20.54
N ASP A 237 -9.34 -11.35 -21.67
CA ASP A 237 -9.63 -12.54 -22.49
C ASP A 237 -8.42 -12.98 -23.34
N SER A 238 -7.58 -12.04 -23.77
CA SER A 238 -6.42 -12.34 -24.61
C SER A 238 -5.17 -12.61 -23.78
N GLU A 239 -4.37 -13.59 -24.19
CA GLU A 239 -3.08 -13.91 -23.54
C GLU A 239 -2.07 -12.76 -23.57
N LEU A 240 -2.15 -11.87 -24.57
CA LEU A 240 -1.24 -10.73 -24.66
C LEU A 240 -1.61 -9.67 -23.60
N ASP A 241 -2.90 -9.40 -23.46
CA ASP A 241 -3.42 -8.44 -22.49
C ASP A 241 -3.20 -8.95 -21.06
N ARG A 242 -3.40 -10.27 -20.83
CA ARG A 242 -3.11 -10.93 -19.53
C ARG A 242 -1.71 -10.65 -19.01
N ARG A 243 -0.70 -10.54 -19.87
CA ARG A 243 0.69 -10.24 -19.41
C ARG A 243 0.84 -8.84 -18.82
N SER A 244 -0.14 -7.98 -19.04
CA SER A 244 -0.20 -6.63 -18.49
C SER A 244 -1.06 -6.53 -17.23
N ASP A 245 -1.76 -7.61 -16.86
CA ASP A 245 -2.64 -7.67 -15.69
C ASP A 245 -1.83 -8.05 -14.45
N PHE A 246 -1.81 -7.23 -13.41
CA PHE A 246 -1.18 -7.52 -12.12
C PHE A 246 -2.22 -7.37 -11.01
N PRO A 247 -3.09 -8.39 -10.78
CA PRO A 247 -4.11 -8.30 -9.75
C PRO A 247 -3.46 -8.11 -8.38
N ALA A 248 -3.73 -6.97 -7.75
CA ALA A 248 -3.12 -6.55 -6.48
C ALA A 248 -4.07 -6.73 -5.29
N ALA A 249 -5.37 -6.56 -5.51
CA ALA A 249 -6.40 -6.76 -4.51
C ALA A 249 -7.66 -7.38 -5.14
N ALA A 250 -8.38 -8.19 -4.39
CA ALA A 250 -9.70 -8.67 -4.81
C ALA A 250 -10.67 -8.72 -3.63
N ALA A 251 -11.96 -8.51 -3.90
CA ALA A 251 -13.01 -8.68 -2.92
C ALA A 251 -14.33 -9.09 -3.60
N GLU A 252 -14.97 -10.14 -3.10
CA GLU A 252 -16.27 -10.56 -3.61
C GLU A 252 -17.38 -9.71 -2.97
N ALA A 253 -18.20 -9.10 -3.82
CA ALA A 253 -19.35 -8.30 -3.42
C ALA A 253 -20.59 -9.17 -3.15
N ALA A 254 -21.61 -8.61 -2.50
CA ALA A 254 -22.77 -9.37 -2.03
C ALA A 254 -23.64 -10.02 -3.12
N ASP A 255 -23.50 -9.61 -4.37
CA ASP A 255 -24.15 -10.21 -5.55
C ASP A 255 -23.30 -11.31 -6.21
N GLY A 256 -22.12 -11.62 -5.65
CA GLY A 256 -21.16 -12.59 -6.18
C GLY A 256 -20.17 -12.00 -7.20
N THR A 257 -20.29 -10.71 -7.53
CA THR A 257 -19.33 -10.05 -8.42
C THR A 257 -17.98 -9.92 -7.72
N LEU A 258 -16.91 -10.38 -8.36
CA LEU A 258 -15.56 -10.23 -7.85
C LEU A 258 -14.98 -8.91 -8.32
N TRP A 259 -14.71 -8.00 -7.38
CA TRP A 259 -14.03 -6.74 -7.66
C TRP A 259 -12.54 -6.96 -7.55
N VAL A 260 -11.78 -6.43 -8.51
CA VAL A 260 -10.33 -6.59 -8.57
C VAL A 260 -9.69 -5.22 -8.78
N ILE A 261 -8.62 -4.95 -8.03
CA ILE A 261 -7.68 -3.89 -8.35
C ILE A 261 -6.56 -4.54 -9.17
N ASP A 262 -6.41 -4.07 -10.40
CA ASP A 262 -5.43 -4.53 -11.36
C ASP A 262 -4.36 -3.46 -11.60
N ASP A 263 -3.17 -3.68 -11.08
CA ASP A 263 -2.07 -2.72 -11.21
C ASP A 263 -1.31 -2.94 -12.53
N ASP A 264 -0.45 -1.98 -12.87
CA ASP A 264 0.60 -2.22 -13.86
C ASP A 264 1.78 -3.02 -13.27
N HIS A 265 2.76 -3.38 -14.10
CA HIS A 265 3.96 -4.13 -13.69
C HIS A 265 4.85 -3.44 -12.64
N HIS A 266 4.62 -2.15 -12.34
CA HIS A 266 5.26 -1.45 -11.23
C HIS A 266 4.43 -1.49 -9.94
N MET A 267 3.29 -2.18 -9.95
CA MET A 267 2.31 -2.25 -8.87
C MET A 267 1.85 -0.84 -8.48
N ALA A 268 1.37 -0.13 -9.50
CA ALA A 268 0.86 1.25 -9.50
C ALA A 268 -0.19 1.42 -10.62
N ASN A 269 -0.88 2.57 -10.62
CA ASN A 269 -1.92 2.93 -11.59
C ASN A 269 -3.07 1.89 -11.63
N GLY A 270 -3.48 1.43 -10.45
CA GLY A 270 -4.48 0.38 -10.30
C GLY A 270 -5.80 0.71 -11.00
N LYS A 271 -6.23 -0.17 -11.89
CA LYS A 271 -7.58 -0.15 -12.47
C LYS A 271 -8.54 -0.87 -11.56
N LEU A 272 -9.78 -0.42 -11.54
CA LEU A 272 -10.84 -1.08 -10.81
C LEU A 272 -11.73 -1.88 -11.76
N LEU A 273 -11.72 -3.19 -11.59
CA LEU A 273 -12.39 -4.15 -12.48
C LEU A 273 -13.49 -4.89 -11.73
N MET A 274 -14.58 -5.21 -12.43
CA MET A 274 -15.65 -6.09 -11.96
C MET A 274 -15.70 -7.35 -12.82
N LEU A 275 -15.56 -8.51 -12.17
CA LEU A 275 -15.64 -9.83 -12.78
C LEU A 275 -16.95 -10.50 -12.34
N PRO A 276 -17.89 -10.75 -13.27
CA PRO A 276 -19.13 -11.44 -12.97
C PRO A 276 -18.93 -12.83 -12.34
N ALA A 277 -19.86 -13.25 -11.48
CA ALA A 277 -19.80 -14.54 -10.78
C ALA A 277 -19.76 -15.77 -11.72
N ASN A 278 -20.23 -15.62 -12.96
CA ASN A 278 -20.29 -16.69 -13.97
C ASN A 278 -19.05 -16.78 -14.89
N GLY A 279 -17.98 -16.02 -14.63
CA GLY A 279 -16.69 -16.11 -15.33
C GLY A 279 -16.25 -14.81 -16.02
N THR A 280 -15.19 -14.88 -16.84
CA THR A 280 -14.51 -13.74 -17.49
C THR A 280 -15.32 -13.02 -18.57
N ALA A 281 -16.58 -13.42 -18.80
CA ALA A 281 -17.30 -13.12 -20.04
C ALA A 281 -17.43 -11.61 -20.36
N GLN A 282 -17.36 -10.72 -19.35
CA GLN A 282 -17.17 -9.28 -19.52
C GLN A 282 -16.53 -8.70 -18.25
N THR A 283 -15.20 -8.61 -18.21
CA THR A 283 -14.54 -7.75 -17.21
C THR A 283 -14.94 -6.30 -17.48
N LEU A 284 -15.58 -5.65 -16.50
CA LEU A 284 -16.01 -4.26 -16.62
C LEU A 284 -15.02 -3.36 -15.87
N GLU A 285 -14.35 -2.47 -16.60
CA GLU A 285 -13.56 -1.41 -15.99
C GLU A 285 -14.49 -0.31 -15.47
N ILE A 286 -14.37 0.01 -14.18
CA ILE A 286 -15.07 1.12 -13.56
C ILE A 286 -14.31 2.40 -13.90
N GLU A 287 -15.00 3.40 -14.44
CA GLU A 287 -14.39 4.70 -14.71
C GLU A 287 -13.89 5.34 -13.40
N GLN A 288 -12.61 5.68 -13.38
CA GLN A 288 -11.97 6.34 -12.24
C GLN A 288 -11.52 7.75 -12.62
N PRO A 289 -11.55 8.70 -11.66
CA PRO A 289 -10.94 10.01 -11.85
C PRO A 289 -9.47 9.90 -12.25
N SER A 290 -9.00 10.84 -13.06
CA SER A 290 -7.59 10.91 -13.46
C SER A 290 -6.66 10.87 -12.23
N GLY A 291 -5.62 10.04 -12.32
CA GLY A 291 -4.64 9.82 -11.26
C GLY A 291 -5.16 9.04 -10.05
N ALA A 292 -6.25 8.28 -10.21
CA ALA A 292 -6.64 7.29 -9.22
C ALA A 292 -5.62 6.14 -9.16
N ASP A 293 -5.36 5.66 -7.95
CA ASP A 293 -4.45 4.54 -7.68
C ASP A 293 -4.97 3.78 -6.45
N PRO A 294 -6.09 3.05 -6.61
CA PRO A 294 -6.73 2.33 -5.52
C PRO A 294 -5.81 1.21 -5.01
N THR A 295 -5.87 0.89 -3.71
CA THR A 295 -4.99 -0.14 -3.12
C THR A 295 -5.69 -1.15 -2.23
N ALA A 296 -6.93 -0.89 -1.83
CA ALA A 296 -7.71 -1.80 -0.99
C ALA A 296 -9.20 -1.75 -1.32
N LEU A 297 -9.84 -2.91 -1.21
CA LEU A 297 -11.27 -3.14 -1.43
C LEU A 297 -11.88 -3.71 -0.16
N LEU A 298 -13.13 -3.32 0.13
CA LEU A 298 -13.92 -3.96 1.18
C LEU A 298 -15.41 -3.98 0.82
N ALA A 299 -15.98 -5.19 0.73
CA ALA A 299 -17.41 -5.37 0.55
C ALA A 299 -18.16 -5.18 1.87
N ILE A 300 -19.20 -4.35 1.87
CA ILE A 300 -20.08 -4.13 3.04
C ILE A 300 -21.53 -4.01 2.56
N GLY A 301 -22.35 -5.01 2.84
CA GLY A 301 -23.74 -5.02 2.37
C GLY A 301 -23.79 -4.91 0.85
N LYS A 302 -24.53 -3.94 0.31
CA LYS A 302 -24.69 -3.72 -1.15
C LYS A 302 -23.76 -2.63 -1.71
N ARG A 303 -22.57 -2.47 -1.12
CA ARG A 303 -21.60 -1.46 -1.55
C ARG A 303 -20.16 -1.95 -1.40
N MET A 304 -19.29 -1.35 -2.19
CA MET A 304 -17.85 -1.54 -2.12
C MET A 304 -17.19 -0.27 -1.60
N LEU A 305 -16.32 -0.42 -0.61
CA LEU A 305 -15.38 0.62 -0.21
C LEU A 305 -14.07 0.44 -0.97
N VAL A 306 -13.53 1.55 -1.48
CA VAL A 306 -12.28 1.58 -2.21
C VAL A 306 -11.38 2.65 -1.60
N VAL A 307 -10.16 2.28 -1.21
CA VAL A 307 -9.16 3.22 -0.72
C VAL A 307 -8.26 3.68 -1.85
N ASP A 308 -8.09 5.00 -1.96
CA ASP A 308 -7.13 5.64 -2.85
C ASP A 308 -6.15 6.49 -2.01
N PRO A 309 -4.94 5.97 -1.71
CA PRO A 309 -3.94 6.70 -0.91
C PRO A 309 -3.34 7.89 -1.67
N GLY A 310 -3.34 7.85 -3.01
CA GLY A 310 -2.85 8.92 -3.87
C GLY A 310 -3.70 10.18 -3.73
N ARG A 311 -5.01 9.97 -3.62
CA ARG A 311 -6.04 11.01 -3.48
C ARG A 311 -6.51 11.25 -2.06
N LEU A 312 -5.99 10.48 -1.10
CA LEU A 312 -6.33 10.56 0.32
C LEU A 312 -7.85 10.46 0.53
N GLU A 313 -8.47 9.40 0.02
CA GLU A 313 -9.91 9.23 0.15
C GLU A 313 -10.31 7.76 0.31
N VAL A 314 -11.51 7.57 0.88
CA VAL A 314 -12.23 6.30 0.90
C VAL A 314 -13.53 6.50 0.14
N ARG A 315 -13.62 5.95 -1.06
CA ARG A 315 -14.80 6.05 -1.91
C ARG A 315 -15.75 4.89 -1.66
N GLN A 316 -17.02 5.14 -1.97
CA GLN A 316 -18.08 4.14 -1.94
C GLN A 316 -18.62 3.97 -3.35
N TYR A 317 -18.86 2.72 -3.73
CA TYR A 317 -19.52 2.36 -4.97
C TYR A 317 -20.70 1.45 -4.67
N ASP A 318 -21.77 1.55 -5.46
CA ASP A 318 -22.77 0.49 -5.49
C ASP A 318 -22.22 -0.73 -6.25
N LEU A 319 -23.00 -1.81 -6.28
CA LEU A 319 -22.59 -3.06 -6.92
C LEU A 319 -22.48 -2.96 -8.45
N ASN A 320 -22.93 -1.86 -9.07
CA ASN A 320 -22.81 -1.63 -10.51
C ASN A 320 -21.65 -0.68 -10.87
N GLY A 321 -20.80 -0.33 -9.90
CA GLY A 321 -19.69 0.59 -10.13
C GLY A 321 -20.06 2.08 -10.13
N LYS A 322 -21.28 2.44 -9.71
CA LYS A 322 -21.67 3.85 -9.58
C LYS A 322 -21.17 4.41 -8.25
N ILE A 323 -20.54 5.60 -8.31
CA ILE A 323 -20.08 6.32 -7.13
C ILE A 323 -21.27 6.71 -6.23
N LEU A 324 -21.14 6.42 -4.93
CA LEU A 324 -22.05 6.81 -3.86
C LEU A 324 -21.45 7.98 -3.05
N ALA A 325 -22.16 8.43 -2.02
CA ALA A 325 -21.65 9.44 -1.10
C ALA A 325 -20.30 9.00 -0.48
N PRO A 326 -19.34 9.91 -0.23
CA PRO A 326 -18.04 9.57 0.36
C PRO A 326 -18.18 8.83 1.70
N PHE A 327 -17.25 7.93 2.00
CA PHE A 327 -17.21 7.23 3.28
C PHE A 327 -16.57 8.11 4.37
N GLY A 328 -17.02 7.93 5.61
CA GLY A 328 -16.53 8.68 6.77
C GLY A 328 -17.31 9.96 7.06
N ASP A 329 -17.32 10.35 8.32
CA ASP A 329 -17.96 11.59 8.76
C ASP A 329 -17.24 12.85 8.25
N ALA A 330 -17.82 14.02 8.51
CA ALA A 330 -17.26 15.29 8.04
C ALA A 330 -15.85 15.56 8.61
N ALA A 331 -15.61 15.21 9.88
CA ALA A 331 -14.33 15.46 10.53
C ALA A 331 -13.21 14.61 9.89
N PHE A 332 -13.47 13.34 9.63
CA PHE A 332 -12.54 12.46 8.93
C PHE A 332 -12.22 12.97 7.52
N ARG A 333 -13.26 13.33 6.75
CA ARG A 333 -13.10 13.80 5.37
C ARG A 333 -12.35 15.13 5.29
N SER A 334 -12.68 16.10 6.14
CA SER A 334 -11.94 17.37 6.20
C SER A 334 -10.49 17.17 6.64
N GLY A 335 -10.22 16.21 7.53
CA GLY A 335 -8.86 15.81 7.90
C GLY A 335 -8.06 15.35 6.68
N LEU A 336 -8.59 14.40 5.91
CA LEU A 336 -7.94 13.88 4.70
C LEU A 336 -7.79 14.95 3.61
N GLU A 337 -8.79 15.80 3.42
CA GLU A 337 -8.72 16.91 2.45
C GLU A 337 -7.61 17.90 2.80
N SER A 338 -7.47 18.25 4.09
CA SER A 338 -6.41 19.14 4.55
C SER A 338 -5.01 18.56 4.27
N GLN A 339 -4.84 17.26 4.49
CA GLN A 339 -3.61 16.53 4.18
C GLN A 339 -3.36 16.48 2.66
N PHE A 340 -4.40 16.24 1.86
CA PHE A 340 -4.30 16.23 0.40
C PHE A 340 -3.85 17.59 -0.14
N LEU A 341 -4.43 18.68 0.37
CA LEU A 341 -4.03 20.04 0.01
C LEU A 341 -2.57 20.33 0.41
N GLN A 342 -2.17 19.95 1.62
CA GLN A 342 -0.77 20.07 2.06
C GLN A 342 0.18 19.31 1.14
N LYS A 343 -0.14 18.06 0.80
CA LYS A 343 0.64 17.23 -0.13
C LYS A 343 0.76 17.88 -1.51
N ARG A 344 -0.34 18.44 -2.04
CA ARG A 344 -0.36 19.12 -3.34
C ARG A 344 0.49 20.38 -3.33
N VAL A 345 0.43 21.20 -2.26
CA VAL A 345 1.28 22.39 -2.10
C VAL A 345 2.76 21.98 -2.04
N MET A 346 3.11 20.96 -1.26
CA MET A 346 4.48 20.47 -1.16
C MET A 346 5.01 19.91 -2.49
N ARG A 347 4.18 19.20 -3.26
CA ARG A 347 4.54 18.75 -4.63
C ARG A 347 4.76 19.94 -5.57
N ALA A 348 3.89 20.93 -5.55
CA ALA A 348 4.05 22.14 -6.37
C ALA A 348 5.35 22.89 -6.03
N LEU A 349 5.67 23.03 -4.75
CA LEU A 349 6.94 23.61 -4.29
C LEU A 349 8.15 22.78 -4.74
N SER A 350 8.06 21.46 -4.70
CA SER A 350 9.11 20.56 -5.20
C SER A 350 9.36 20.76 -6.70
N TYR A 351 8.30 20.81 -7.52
CA TYR A 351 8.44 21.07 -8.96
C TYR A 351 9.01 22.46 -9.25
N PHE A 352 8.58 23.48 -8.50
CA PHE A 352 9.15 24.82 -8.62
C PHE A 352 10.65 24.83 -8.28
N ALA A 353 11.06 24.12 -7.22
CA ALA A 353 12.46 24.02 -6.83
C ALA A 353 13.31 23.29 -7.90
N VAL A 354 12.78 22.25 -8.54
CA VAL A 354 13.44 21.60 -9.69
C VAL A 354 13.58 22.57 -10.87
N ALA A 355 12.54 23.32 -11.22
CA ALA A 355 12.62 24.31 -12.29
C ALA A 355 13.68 25.39 -11.99
N LEU A 356 13.76 25.84 -10.73
CA LEU A 356 14.78 26.78 -10.27
C LEU A 356 16.20 26.20 -10.37
N LEU A 357 16.39 24.93 -9.98
CA LEU A 357 17.66 24.21 -10.14
C LEU A 357 18.11 24.17 -11.60
N LEU A 358 17.20 23.83 -12.51
CA LEU A 358 17.49 23.77 -13.94
C LEU A 358 17.84 25.15 -14.50
N ALA A 359 17.10 26.20 -14.13
CA ALA A 359 17.34 27.57 -14.58
C ALA A 359 18.69 28.11 -14.08
N LEU A 360 19.02 27.92 -12.81
CA LEU A 360 20.29 28.35 -12.22
C LEU A 360 21.47 27.56 -12.78
N GLY A 361 21.29 26.26 -13.04
CA GLY A 361 22.28 25.42 -13.70
C GLY A 361 22.59 25.91 -15.12
N ALA A 362 21.54 26.22 -15.90
CA ALA A 362 21.70 26.81 -17.23
C ALA A 362 22.39 28.17 -17.19
N ALA A 363 22.06 29.03 -16.22
CA ALA A 363 22.70 30.34 -16.04
C ALA A 363 24.20 30.21 -15.70
N LEU A 364 24.59 29.25 -14.86
CA LEU A 364 26.00 28.96 -14.55
C LEU A 364 26.77 28.49 -15.78
N ILE A 365 26.17 27.61 -16.60
CA ILE A 365 26.77 27.15 -17.86
C ILE A 365 26.96 28.34 -18.80
N ALA A 366 25.96 29.20 -18.95
CA ALA A 366 26.05 30.40 -19.79
C ALA A 366 27.13 31.37 -19.30
N LEU A 367 27.21 31.63 -17.99
CA LEU A 367 28.24 32.47 -17.39
C LEU A 367 29.65 31.92 -17.65
N ASN A 368 29.84 30.61 -17.53
CA ASN A 368 31.12 29.95 -17.83
C ASN A 368 31.49 30.08 -19.32
N ILE A 369 30.53 29.91 -20.23
CA ILE A 369 30.75 30.11 -21.68
C ILE A 369 31.15 31.57 -21.97
N LEU A 370 30.45 32.54 -21.40
CA LEU A 370 30.75 33.97 -21.58
C LEU A 370 32.14 34.33 -21.01
N GLN A 371 32.48 33.84 -19.83
CA GLN A 371 33.78 34.07 -19.22
C GLN A 371 34.92 33.47 -20.06
N ARG A 372 34.74 32.26 -20.60
CA ARG A 372 35.72 31.66 -21.54
C ARG A 372 35.87 32.48 -22.81
N ARG A 373 34.78 33.03 -23.35
CA ARG A 373 34.83 33.91 -24.54
C ARG A 373 35.58 35.21 -24.26
N GLU A 374 35.34 35.84 -23.11
CA GLU A 374 36.09 37.04 -22.70
C GLU A 374 37.58 36.73 -22.52
N GLN A 375 37.92 35.59 -21.91
CA GLN A 375 39.32 35.15 -21.75
C GLN A 375 40.02 34.80 -23.07
N GLN A 376 39.27 34.43 -24.12
CA GLN A 376 39.81 34.18 -25.45
C GLN A 376 39.93 35.46 -26.29
N ALA A 377 39.18 36.51 -25.95
CA ALA A 377 39.17 37.80 -26.66
C ALA A 377 40.14 38.84 -26.06
N ALA A 378 40.59 38.63 -24.83
CA ALA A 378 41.66 39.36 -24.15
C ALA A 378 43.00 38.65 -24.35
#